data_AF-A0A0S8FX42-F1
#
_entry.id   AF-A0A0S8FX42-F1
#
_cell.length_a   1.000
_cell.length_b   1.000
_cell.length_c   1.000
_cell.angle_alpha   90.00
_cell.angle_beta   90.00
_cell.angle_gamma   90.00
#
_symmetry.space_group_name_H-M   'P 1'
#
loop_
_entity.id
_entity.type
_entity.pdbx_description
1 polymer ?
#
loop_
_entity_poly.entity_id
_entity_poly.type
_entity_poly.pdbx_seq_one_letter_code
_entity_poly.pdbx_strand_id
1 'polypeptide(L)'
;MTDKHDEINPEELRDELLDLAEVIRRLYENGELLESAPQLIKIFGNLRSQLFEYEVRHTGRLFGQQDDLPEVAEAQRIVNDAARQLEDEEDELWWHRFTAEPEEEEEC
;
A
#
# COMPACT_ATOMS: atom_id res chain seq x y z
N MET A 1 6.88 16.66 -4.44
CA MET A 1 7.67 15.81 -3.54
C MET A 1 7.05 14.44 -3.65
N THR A 2 7.56 13.62 -4.58
CA THR A 2 7.01 12.29 -4.88
C THR A 2 7.24 11.42 -3.67
N ASP A 3 6.13 11.13 -2.97
CA ASP A 3 6.07 10.16 -1.89
C ASP A 3 6.40 8.80 -2.47
N LYS A 4 7.68 8.46 -2.45
CA LYS A 4 8.19 7.18 -2.91
C LYS A 4 8.07 6.20 -1.75
N HIS A 5 6.84 5.98 -1.29
CA HIS A 5 6.53 4.82 -0.47
C HIS A 5 6.56 3.63 -1.42
N ASP A 6 7.75 3.04 -1.58
CA ASP A 6 7.87 1.75 -2.26
C ASP A 6 6.93 0.78 -1.52
N GLU A 7 5.91 0.30 -2.25
CA GLU A 7 4.96 -0.67 -1.77
C GLU A 7 5.74 -1.90 -1.27
N ILE A 8 5.47 -2.34 -0.04
CA ILE A 8 6.19 -3.50 0.52
C ILE A 8 5.89 -4.72 -0.34
N ASN A 9 6.92 -5.33 -0.89
CA ASN A 9 6.82 -6.63 -1.54
C ASN A 9 6.83 -7.74 -0.47
N PRO A 10 5.75 -8.54 -0.31
CA PRO A 10 5.68 -9.59 0.70
C PRO A 10 6.75 -10.68 0.56
N GLU A 11 7.17 -10.95 -0.68
CA GLU A 11 8.20 -11.95 -0.97
C GLU A 11 9.57 -11.47 -0.46
N GLU A 12 9.92 -10.21 -0.71
CA GLU A 12 11.16 -9.59 -0.24
C GLU A 12 11.19 -9.51 1.29
N LEU A 13 10.09 -9.11 1.93
CA LEU A 13 9.99 -9.09 3.39
C LEU A 13 10.21 -10.49 3.99
N ARG A 14 9.67 -11.53 3.35
CA ARG A 14 9.89 -12.91 3.80
C ARG A 14 11.36 -13.30 3.69
N ASP A 15 12.01 -12.95 2.59
CA ASP A 15 13.42 -13.26 2.37
C ASP A 15 14.31 -12.53 3.40
N GLU A 16 14.04 -11.25 3.69
CA GLU A 16 14.76 -10.50 4.73
C GLU A 16 14.61 -11.12 6.14
N LEU A 17 13.43 -11.68 6.45
CA LEU A 17 13.21 -12.38 7.73
C LEU A 17 14.01 -13.68 7.81
N LEU A 18 14.12 -14.43 6.70
CA LEU A 18 14.93 -15.64 6.62
C LEU A 18 16.42 -15.30 6.72
N ASP A 19 16.87 -14.24 6.07
CA ASP A 19 18.24 -13.74 6.15
C ASP A 19 18.60 -13.33 7.59
N LEU A 20 17.72 -12.63 8.30
CA LEU A 20 17.93 -12.32 9.71
C LEU A 20 18.07 -13.59 10.56
N ALA A 21 17.25 -14.60 10.32
CA ALA A 21 17.34 -15.87 11.04
C ALA A 21 18.70 -16.55 10.81
N GLU A 22 19.21 -16.51 9.59
CA GLU A 22 20.54 -17.02 9.27
C GLU A 22 21.65 -16.20 9.93
N VAL A 23 21.56 -14.87 9.94
CA VAL A 23 22.50 -13.99 10.65
C VAL A 23 22.56 -14.33 12.14
N ILE A 24 21.40 -14.48 12.80
CA ILE A 24 21.33 -14.84 14.21
C ILE A 24 21.98 -16.21 14.46
N ARG A 25 21.71 -17.19 13.61
CA ARG A 25 22.31 -18.53 13.69
C ARG A 25 23.84 -18.47 13.58
N ARG A 26 24.37 -17.74 12.61
CA ARG A 26 25.82 -17.57 12.41
C ARG A 26 26.50 -16.90 13.61
N LEU A 27 25.90 -15.82 14.12
CA LEU A 27 26.40 -15.13 15.31
C LEU A 27 26.38 -16.01 16.57
N TYR A 28 25.36 -16.85 16.71
CA TYR A 28 25.31 -17.84 17.79
C TYR A 28 26.42 -18.89 17.66
N GLU A 29 26.63 -19.44 16.46
CA GLU A 29 27.67 -20.44 16.18
C GLU A 29 29.08 -19.89 16.45
N ASN A 30 29.31 -18.60 16.22
CA ASN A 30 30.58 -17.93 16.51
C ASN A 30 30.75 -17.50 17.98
N GLY A 31 29.69 -17.55 18.80
CA GLY A 31 29.70 -17.04 20.17
C GLY A 31 29.60 -15.51 20.28
N GLU A 32 29.28 -14.81 19.19
CA GLU A 32 29.29 -13.34 19.08
C GLU A 32 27.89 -12.72 19.22
N LEU A 33 26.84 -13.53 19.40
CA LEU A 33 25.45 -13.08 19.34
C LEU A 33 25.14 -11.85 20.21
N LEU A 34 25.60 -11.85 21.46
CA LEU A 34 25.35 -10.74 22.38
C LEU A 34 26.31 -9.57 22.15
N GLU A 35 27.49 -9.81 21.60
CA GLU A 35 28.46 -8.77 21.24
C GLU A 35 27.94 -7.93 20.05
N SER A 36 27.23 -8.57 19.13
CA SER A 36 26.57 -7.95 17.99
C SER A 36 25.21 -7.29 18.32
N ALA A 37 24.80 -7.21 19.59
CA ALA A 37 23.51 -6.65 19.99
C ALA A 37 23.19 -5.25 19.40
N PRO A 38 24.13 -4.27 19.34
CA PRO A 38 23.85 -2.97 18.74
C PRO A 38 23.49 -3.03 17.25
N GLN A 39 24.04 -4.00 16.51
CA GLN A 39 23.74 -4.20 15.10
C GLN A 39 22.38 -4.89 14.93
N LEU A 40 22.11 -5.92 15.75
CA LEU A 40 20.84 -6.62 15.76
C LEU A 40 19.67 -5.68 16.07
N ILE A 41 19.82 -4.76 17.02
CA ILE A 41 18.79 -3.74 17.34
C ILE A 41 18.41 -2.90 16.11
N LYS A 42 19.38 -2.54 15.27
CA LYS A 42 19.11 -1.77 14.03
C LYS A 42 18.31 -2.60 13.03
N ILE A 43 18.69 -3.86 12.82
CA ILE A 43 18.02 -4.77 11.89
C ILE A 43 16.59 -5.05 12.37
N PHE A 44 16.41 -5.35 13.65
CA PHE A 44 15.08 -5.52 14.25
C PHE A 44 14.22 -4.25 14.12
N GLY A 45 14.81 -3.07 14.26
CA GLY A 45 14.10 -1.80 14.06
C GLY A 45 13.53 -1.66 12.65
N ASN A 46 14.32 -2.01 11.63
CA ASN A 46 13.91 -1.95 10.23
C ASN A 46 12.81 -2.98 9.91
N LEU A 47 13.06 -4.24 10.24
CA LEU A 47 12.11 -5.34 9.99
C LEU A 47 10.80 -5.15 10.73
N ARG A 48 10.84 -4.58 11.94
CA ARG A 48 9.62 -4.22 12.67
C ARG A 48 8.79 -3.17 11.92
N SER A 49 9.43 -2.15 11.36
CA SER A 49 8.72 -1.14 10.56
C SER A 49 8.12 -1.74 9.30
N GLN A 50 8.86 -2.62 8.60
CA GLN A 50 8.35 -3.31 7.41
C GLN A 50 7.21 -4.27 7.73
N LEU A 51 7.32 -5.07 8.80
CA LEU A 51 6.24 -5.93 9.28
C LEU A 51 4.99 -5.12 9.66
N PHE A 52 5.18 -3.96 10.29
CA PHE A 52 4.08 -3.06 10.61
C PHE A 52 3.39 -2.56 9.34
N GLU A 53 4.13 -2.04 8.37
CA GLU A 53 3.59 -1.59 7.10
C GLU A 53 2.89 -2.72 6.31
N TYR A 54 3.46 -3.94 6.30
CA TYR A 54 2.83 -5.11 5.71
C TYR A 54 1.50 -5.43 6.39
N GLU A 55 1.48 -5.50 7.73
CA GLU A 55 0.27 -5.83 8.47
C GLU A 55 -0.82 -4.77 8.27
N VAL A 56 -0.46 -3.49 8.20
CA VAL A 56 -1.39 -2.38 8.02
C VAL A 56 -1.94 -2.32 6.61
N ARG A 57 -1.08 -2.40 5.59
CA ARG A 57 -1.48 -2.14 4.19
C ARG A 57 -1.92 -3.40 3.45
N HIS A 58 -1.33 -4.55 3.74
CA HIS A 58 -1.61 -5.79 3.00
C HIS A 58 -2.61 -6.68 3.69
N THR A 59 -2.63 -6.69 5.03
CA THR A 59 -3.42 -7.66 5.78
C THR A 59 -4.56 -7.05 6.57
N GLY A 60 -4.48 -5.75 6.88
CA GLY A 60 -5.49 -5.03 7.67
C GLY A 60 -5.66 -5.54 9.11
N ARG A 61 -4.79 -6.42 9.61
CA ARG A 61 -5.00 -7.11 10.89
C ARG A 61 -4.57 -6.30 12.11
N LEU A 62 -3.55 -5.45 11.98
CA LEU A 62 -3.01 -4.67 13.10
C LEU A 62 -3.93 -3.55 13.56
N PHE A 63 -4.68 -2.95 12.64
CA PHE A 63 -5.77 -2.03 12.95
C PHE A 63 -7.07 -2.78 12.75
N GLY A 64 -7.38 -3.67 13.69
CA GLY A 64 -8.52 -4.57 13.62
C GLY A 64 -9.72 -3.89 13.00
N GLN A 65 -10.09 -4.36 11.81
CA GLN A 65 -11.30 -4.00 11.06
C GLN A 65 -11.72 -2.54 11.29
N GLN A 66 -10.89 -1.56 10.89
CA GLN A 66 -11.36 -0.17 10.86
C GLN A 66 -12.54 0.02 9.90
N ASP A 67 -12.75 -0.92 8.97
CA ASP A 67 -13.95 -1.02 8.13
C ASP A 67 -15.23 -1.37 8.90
N ASP A 68 -15.13 -1.86 10.15
CA ASP A 68 -16.30 -2.16 11.00
C ASP A 68 -16.77 -0.99 11.85
N LEU A 69 -16.03 0.12 11.87
CA LEU A 69 -16.52 1.33 12.51
C LEU A 69 -17.60 1.94 11.61
N PRO A 70 -18.85 2.08 12.08
CA PRO A 70 -19.96 2.55 11.24
C PRO A 70 -19.68 3.94 10.62
N GLU A 71 -18.90 4.76 11.30
CA GLU A 71 -18.47 6.08 10.83
C GLU A 71 -17.50 6.00 9.63
N VAL A 72 -16.59 5.01 9.63
CA VAL A 72 -15.62 4.79 8.55
C VAL A 72 -16.30 4.15 7.34
N ALA A 73 -17.19 3.18 7.57
CA ALA A 73 -17.99 2.56 6.51
C ALA A 73 -18.87 3.59 5.79
N GLU A 74 -19.50 4.51 6.52
CA GLU A 74 -20.30 5.58 5.92
C GLU A 74 -19.43 6.57 5.14
N ALA A 75 -18.28 6.96 5.68
CA ALA A 75 -17.34 7.82 4.96
C ALA A 75 -16.83 7.18 3.66
N GLN A 76 -16.48 5.88 3.69
CA GLN A 76 -16.09 5.12 2.49
C GLN A 76 -17.24 5.04 1.49
N ARG A 77 -18.47 4.80 1.94
CA ARG A 77 -19.66 4.79 1.08
C ARG A 77 -19.84 6.12 0.35
N ILE A 78 -19.72 7.24 1.06
CA ILE A 78 -19.84 8.59 0.48
C ILE A 78 -18.76 8.83 -0.58
N VAL A 79 -17.50 8.48 -0.28
CA VAL A 79 -16.39 8.65 -1.23
C VAL A 79 -16.58 7.77 -2.47
N ASN A 80 -16.98 6.51 -2.29
CA ASN A 80 -17.21 5.58 -3.39
C ASN A 80 -18.41 5.99 -4.27
N ASP A 81 -19.48 6.52 -3.67
CA ASP A 81 -20.63 7.03 -4.41
C ASP A 81 -20.25 8.28 -5.22
N ALA A 82 -19.43 9.18 -4.66
CA ALA A 82 -18.92 10.34 -5.38
C ALA A 82 -17.95 9.94 -6.52
N ALA A 83 -17.06 8.97 -6.28
CA ALA A 83 -16.15 8.47 -7.31
C ALA A 83 -16.92 7.84 -8.49
N ARG A 84 -17.95 7.03 -8.21
CA ARG A 84 -18.80 6.43 -9.24
C ARG A 84 -19.55 7.48 -10.06
N GLN A 85 -20.07 8.54 -9.41
CA GLN A 85 -20.73 9.64 -10.13
C GLN A 85 -19.77 10.35 -11.08
N LEU A 86 -18.51 10.56 -10.67
CA LEU A 86 -17.51 11.17 -11.55
C LEU A 86 -17.15 10.26 -12.73
N GLU A 87 -17.06 8.94 -12.52
CA GLU A 87 -16.85 7.96 -13.58
C GLU A 87 -18.04 7.94 -14.56
N ASP A 88 -19.28 7.94 -14.05
CA ASP A 88 -20.49 7.98 -14.87
C ASP A 88 -20.57 9.28 -15.68
N GLU A 89 -20.23 10.43 -15.08
CA GLU A 89 -20.15 11.74 -15.76
C GLU A 89 -19.04 11.76 -16.82
N GLU A 90 -17.87 11.19 -16.53
CA GLU A 90 -16.77 11.09 -17.48
C GLU A 90 -17.13 10.17 -18.66
N ASP A 91 -17.78 9.04 -18.39
CA ASP A 91 -18.28 8.13 -19.42
C ASP A 91 -19.37 8.78 -20.27
N GLU A 92 -20.32 9.51 -19.68
CA GLU A 92 -21.32 10.29 -20.42
C GLU A 92 -20.68 11.35 -21.33
N LEU A 93 -19.70 12.10 -20.81
CA LEU A 93 -18.93 13.08 -21.59
C LEU A 93 -18.11 12.42 -22.71
N TRP A 94 -17.56 11.24 -22.44
CA TRP A 94 -16.83 10.43 -23.42
C TRP A 94 -17.74 9.93 -24.54
N TRP A 95 -18.96 9.47 -24.21
CA TRP A 95 -19.97 9.05 -25.16
C TRP A 95 -20.48 10.22 -26.01
N HIS A 96 -20.75 11.39 -25.41
CA HIS A 96 -21.18 12.59 -26.14
C HIS A 96 -20.12 13.10 -27.12
N ARG A 97 -18.83 12.99 -26.79
CA ARG A 97 -17.74 13.33 -27.70
C ARG A 97 -17.68 12.41 -28.94
N PHE A 98 -18.07 11.15 -28.80
CA PHE A 98 -18.02 10.17 -29.88
C PHE A 98 -19.25 10.21 -30.80
N THR A 99 -20.40 10.66 -30.30
CA THR A 99 -21.66 10.75 -31.06
C THR A 99 -21.96 12.15 -31.61
N ALA A 100 -21.10 13.14 -31.40
CA ALA A 100 -21.23 14.44 -32.03
C ALA A 100 -21.00 14.31 -33.55
N GLU A 101 -22.07 14.46 -34.34
CA GLU A 101 -21.93 14.63 -35.79
C GLU A 101 -21.19 15.95 -36.06
N PRO A 102 -20.24 15.99 -37.01
CA PRO A 102 -19.50 17.22 -37.28
C PRO A 102 -20.49 18.30 -37.72
N GLU A 103 -20.53 19.41 -36.99
CA GLU A 103 -21.30 20.59 -37.40
C GLU A 103 -20.75 21.06 -38.75
N GLU A 104 -21.60 21.02 -39.79
CA GLU A 104 -21.26 21.51 -41.12
C GLU A 104 -20.92 23.01 -41.00
N GLU A 105 -19.66 23.35 -41.26
CA GLU A 105 -19.21 24.73 -41.39
C GLU A 105 -19.99 25.40 -42.53
N GLU A 106 -20.89 26.33 -42.20
CA GLU A 106 -21.50 27.25 -43.16
C GLU A 106 -20.41 28.17 -43.75
N GLU A 107 -19.86 27.80 -44.90
CA GLU A 107 -19.03 28.68 -45.74
C GLU A 107 -19.89 29.44 -46.78
N CYS A 108 -19.99 30.76 -46.57
CA CYS A 108 -20.25 31.90 -47.50
C CYS A 108 -21.39 31.86 -48.54
#